data_AF-A0A133Y4T1-F1
#
_entry.id   AF-A0A133Y4T1-F1
#
_cell.length_a   1.000
_cell.length_b   1.000
_cell.length_c   1.000
_cell.angle_alpha   90.00
_cell.angle_beta   90.00
_cell.angle_gamma   90.00
#
_symmetry.space_group_name_H-M   'P 1'
#
loop_
_entity.id
_entity.type
_entity.pdbx_description
1 polymer ?
#
loop_
_entity_poly.entity_id
_entity_poly.type
_entity_poly.pdbx_seq_one_letter_code
_entity_poly.pdbx_strand_id
1 'polypeptide(L)'
;MDNKAIISIGSNTNRTENIQKVIEILQANYPRSRFSTPEITDPIDLPEGAKAFLNLVAMVPTNLDKEEFVSQLKSIEEDLGRDDDDEEEGIIPIDLDLIKWNEDVLKPRDFIRPYMVSGLEEIDEF
;
A
#
# COMPACT_ATOMS: atom_id res chain seq x y z
N MET A 1 -4.85 -21.39 -10.03
CA MET A 1 -5.50 -20.07 -9.96
C MET A 1 -4.56 -19.19 -9.18
N ASP A 2 -4.28 -18.00 -9.69
CA ASP A 2 -3.42 -17.06 -9.00
C ASP A 2 -4.19 -16.51 -7.79
N ASN A 3 -3.49 -16.26 -6.69
CA ASN A 3 -4.04 -15.50 -5.58
C ASN A 3 -4.19 -14.03 -5.97
N LYS A 4 -5.16 -13.35 -5.38
CA LYS A 4 -5.41 -11.92 -5.57
C LYS A 4 -5.21 -11.18 -4.26
N ALA A 5 -4.23 -10.29 -4.21
CA ALA A 5 -4.00 -9.41 -3.07
C ALA A 5 -4.52 -8.01 -3.39
N ILE A 6 -5.31 -7.42 -2.48
CA ILE A 6 -5.58 -5.98 -2.46
C ILE A 6 -4.68 -5.38 -1.39
N ILE A 7 -3.86 -4.43 -1.79
CA ILE A 7 -2.96 -3.71 -0.90
C ILE A 7 -3.28 -2.22 -0.88
N SER A 8 -3.13 -1.60 0.29
CA SER A 8 -3.03 -0.16 0.46
C SER A 8 -1.56 0.22 0.38
N ILE A 9 -1.25 1.28 -0.36
CA ILE A 9 0.11 1.82 -0.50
C ILE A 9 0.06 3.27 -0.03
N GLY A 10 0.86 3.62 0.97
CA GLY A 10 0.87 4.96 1.56
C GLY A 10 2.26 5.52 1.78
N SER A 11 2.44 6.82 1.62
CA SER A 11 3.70 7.51 1.91
C SER A 11 3.45 8.94 2.38
N ASN A 12 4.19 9.45 3.37
CA ASN A 12 4.10 10.84 3.83
C ASN A 12 5.38 11.69 3.63
N THR A 13 6.47 11.06 3.19
CA THR A 13 7.74 11.73 2.85
C THR A 13 8.19 11.31 1.44
N ASN A 14 8.79 12.24 0.68
CA ASN A 14 9.17 12.01 -0.73
C ASN A 14 8.08 11.28 -1.55
N ARG A 15 6.82 11.62 -1.24
CA ARG A 15 5.63 10.80 -1.50
C ARG A 15 5.56 10.30 -2.93
N THR A 16 5.65 11.21 -3.90
CA THR A 16 5.57 10.86 -5.33
C THR A 16 6.69 9.93 -5.76
N GLU A 17 7.92 10.15 -5.30
CA GLU A 17 9.07 9.34 -5.66
C GLU A 17 8.96 7.93 -5.05
N ASN A 18 8.59 7.83 -3.77
CA ASN A 18 8.46 6.55 -3.08
C ASN A 18 7.31 5.71 -3.63
N ILE A 19 6.15 6.33 -3.87
CA ILE A 19 5.03 5.67 -4.53
C ILE A 19 5.42 5.19 -5.93
N GLN A 20 6.11 6.02 -6.72
CA GLN A 20 6.54 5.61 -8.06
C GLN A 20 7.50 4.41 -8.03
N LYS A 21 8.48 4.41 -7.11
CA LYS A 21 9.40 3.26 -6.93
C LYS A 21 8.65 1.97 -6.62
N VAL A 22 7.66 2.04 -5.73
CA VAL A 22 6.85 0.87 -5.36
C VAL A 22 6.03 0.35 -6.55
N ILE A 23 5.40 1.25 -7.29
CA ILE A 23 4.67 0.88 -8.51
C ILE A 23 5.61 0.17 -9.49
N GLU A 24 6.82 0.70 -9.71
CA GLU A 24 7.82 0.09 -10.60
C GLU A 24 8.26 -1.30 -10.11
N ILE A 25 8.53 -1.47 -8.81
CA ILE A 25 8.89 -2.76 -8.19
C ILE A 25 7.75 -3.78 -8.34
N LEU A 26 6.52 -3.39 -7.99
CA LEU A 26 5.36 -4.27 -8.06
C LEU A 26 5.00 -4.61 -9.50
N GLN A 27 5.06 -3.66 -10.43
CA GLN A 27 4.80 -3.92 -11.85
C GLN A 27 5.86 -4.83 -12.47
N ALA A 28 7.13 -4.72 -12.06
CA ALA A 28 8.21 -5.59 -12.54
C ALA A 28 8.04 -7.04 -12.06
N ASN A 29 7.68 -7.23 -10.80
CA ASN A 29 7.48 -8.56 -10.20
C ASN A 29 6.12 -9.18 -10.54
N TYR A 30 5.10 -8.35 -10.70
CA TYR A 30 3.70 -8.73 -10.93
C TYR A 30 3.11 -7.90 -12.08
N PRO A 31 3.42 -8.23 -13.36
CA PRO A 31 3.07 -7.39 -14.51
C PRO A 31 1.57 -7.21 -14.80
N ARG A 32 0.70 -7.93 -14.10
CA ARG A 32 -0.76 -7.79 -14.19
C ARG A 32 -1.35 -6.98 -13.04
N SER A 33 -0.51 -6.36 -12.22
CA SER A 33 -0.97 -5.49 -11.15
C SER A 33 -1.73 -4.30 -11.72
N ARG A 34 -2.73 -3.85 -10.98
CA ARG A 34 -3.53 -2.67 -11.30
C ARG A 34 -3.44 -1.71 -10.12
N PHE A 35 -3.36 -0.42 -10.42
CA PHE A 35 -3.14 0.64 -9.44
C PHE A 35 -4.20 1.71 -9.64
N SER A 36 -4.77 2.19 -8.54
CA SER A 36 -5.65 3.36 -8.57
C SER A 36 -4.82 4.64 -8.75
N THR A 37 -5.50 5.72 -9.07
CA THR A 37 -4.91 7.05 -9.05
C THR A 37 -4.49 7.39 -7.62
N PRO A 38 -3.27 7.92 -7.40
CA PRO A 38 -2.85 8.39 -6.08
C PRO A 38 -3.67 9.57 -5.57
N GLU A 39 -4.09 9.49 -4.31
CA GLU A 39 -4.91 10.49 -3.61
C GLU A 39 -4.16 11.05 -2.39
N ILE A 40 -4.22 12.37 -2.18
CA ILE A 40 -3.71 12.97 -0.95
C ILE A 40 -4.77 12.85 0.14
N THR A 41 -4.41 12.25 1.27
CA THR A 41 -5.31 12.12 2.42
C THR A 41 -4.66 12.70 3.68
N ASP A 42 -5.50 13.19 4.59
CA ASP A 42 -5.04 13.56 5.92
C ASP A 42 -4.51 12.32 6.67
N PRO A 43 -3.52 12.50 7.56
CA PRO A 43 -3.04 11.42 8.40
C PRO A 43 -4.15 10.97 9.36
N ILE A 44 -4.32 9.66 9.49
CA ILE A 44 -5.29 9.04 10.40
C ILE A 44 -4.47 8.28 11.45
N ASP A 45 -4.85 8.40 12.73
CA ASP A 45 -4.20 7.72 13.86
C ASP A 45 -2.71 8.11 14.09
N LEU A 46 -2.30 9.29 13.65
CA LEU A 46 -0.94 9.83 13.86
C LEU A 46 -0.95 11.12 14.70
N PRO A 47 0.21 11.52 15.27
CA PRO A 47 0.33 12.75 16.06
C PRO A 47 -0.13 14.01 15.30
N GLU A 48 -0.60 15.00 16.05
CA GLU A 48 -0.96 16.30 15.51
C GLU A 48 0.26 16.95 14.82
N GLY A 49 0.08 17.38 13.57
CA GLY A 49 1.17 17.94 12.75
C GLY A 49 1.84 16.95 11.80
N ALA A 50 1.45 15.67 11.82
CA ALA A 50 1.89 14.70 10.81
C ALA A 50 1.57 15.19 9.38
N LYS A 51 2.46 14.90 8.44
CA LYS A 51 2.28 15.26 7.03
C LYS A 51 1.17 14.41 6.41
N ALA A 52 0.42 15.02 5.49
CA ALA A 52 -0.56 14.31 4.68
C ALA A 52 0.09 13.17 3.87
N PHE A 53 -0.64 12.08 3.71
CA PHE A 53 -0.21 10.92 2.95
C PHE A 53 -0.57 11.07 1.48
N LEU A 54 0.20 10.45 0.61
CA LEU A 54 -0.22 10.06 -0.72
C LEU A 54 -0.54 8.57 -0.65
N ASN A 55 -1.80 8.22 -0.90
CA ASN A 55 -2.32 6.86 -0.82
C ASN A 55 -2.81 6.39 -2.19
N LEU A 56 -2.66 5.09 -2.47
CA LEU A 56 -3.32 4.42 -3.57
C LEU A 56 -3.64 2.97 -3.21
N VAL A 57 -4.52 2.36 -4.00
CA VAL A 57 -4.89 0.95 -3.91
C VAL A 57 -4.23 0.21 -5.05
N ALA A 58 -3.75 -1.01 -4.77
CA ALA A 58 -3.32 -1.90 -5.83
C ALA A 58 -3.96 -3.28 -5.70
N MET A 59 -4.29 -3.87 -6.84
CA MET A 59 -4.55 -5.30 -6.97
C MET A 59 -3.32 -5.97 -7.54
N VAL A 60 -2.83 -6.99 -6.85
CA VAL A 60 -1.63 -7.73 -7.22
C VAL A 60 -1.96 -9.22 -7.37
N PRO A 61 -1.90 -9.80 -8.59
CA PRO A 61 -2.03 -11.23 -8.79
C PRO A 61 -0.69 -11.91 -8.49
N THR A 62 -0.72 -12.95 -7.65
CA THR A 62 0.51 -13.65 -7.21
C THR A 62 0.31 -15.16 -7.11
N ASN A 63 1.40 -15.91 -7.32
CA ASN A 63 1.44 -17.35 -7.07
C ASN A 63 1.98 -17.70 -5.69
N LEU A 64 2.46 -16.70 -4.94
CA LEU A 64 2.90 -16.85 -3.56
C LEU A 64 1.71 -17.17 -2.68
N ASP A 65 1.98 -17.87 -1.58
CA ASP A 65 1.03 -17.88 -0.48
C ASP A 65 0.98 -16.52 0.23
N LYS A 66 0.02 -16.39 1.15
CA LYS A 66 -0.22 -15.13 1.86
C LYS A 66 0.98 -14.71 2.71
N GLU A 67 1.65 -15.66 3.36
CA GLU A 67 2.75 -15.37 4.28
C GLU A 67 3.99 -14.93 3.51
N GLU A 68 4.29 -15.62 2.41
CA GLU A 68 5.33 -15.25 1.46
C GLU A 68 5.08 -13.87 0.86
N PHE A 69 3.85 -13.57 0.44
CA PHE A 69 3.51 -12.27 -0.13
C PHE A 69 3.65 -11.14 0.91
N VAL A 70 3.16 -11.33 2.14
CA VAL A 70 3.36 -10.37 3.23
C VAL A 70 4.85 -10.16 3.52
N SER A 71 5.66 -11.22 3.48
CA SER A 71 7.11 -11.09 3.64
C SER A 71 7.75 -10.28 2.52
N GLN A 72 7.25 -10.41 1.28
CA GLN A 72 7.72 -9.60 0.15
C GLN A 72 7.36 -8.13 0.32
N LEU A 73 6.15 -7.80 0.77
CA LEU A 73 5.77 -6.41 1.05
C LEU A 73 6.70 -5.79 2.08
N LYS A 74 6.95 -6.49 3.19
CA LYS A 74 7.88 -6.04 4.24
C LYS A 74 9.29 -5.79 3.73
N SER A 75 9.80 -6.67 2.87
CA SER A 75 11.12 -6.48 2.26
C SER A 75 11.18 -5.21 1.41
N ILE A 76 10.12 -4.89 0.68
CA ILE A 76 10.03 -3.65 -0.12
C ILE A 76 9.99 -2.42 0.80
N GLU A 77 9.27 -2.49 1.92
CA GLU A 77 9.25 -1.41 2.91
C GLU A 77 10.64 -1.15 3.49
N GLU A 78 11.32 -2.23 3.91
CA GLU A 78 12.68 -2.17 4.48
C GLU A 78 13.69 -1.60 3.48
N ASP A 79 13.62 -2.00 2.21
CA ASP A 79 14.50 -1.52 1.14
C ASP A 79 14.29 -0.03 0.81
N LEU A 80 13.10 0.53 1.09
CA LEU A 80 12.72 1.89 0.69
C LEU A 80 12.75 2.93 1.80
N GLY A 81 12.98 2.55 3.05
CA GLY A 81 13.21 3.55 4.09
C GLY A 81 13.04 3.08 5.51
N ARG A 82 13.74 2.02 5.92
CA ARG A 82 13.93 1.78 7.35
C ARG A 82 15.30 2.31 7.80
N ASP A 83 15.34 3.58 8.19
CA ASP A 83 16.30 4.06 9.19
C ASP A 83 15.58 4.11 10.55
N ASP A 84 16.22 3.60 11.61
CA ASP A 84 15.61 3.46 12.95
C ASP A 84 15.20 4.80 13.61
N ASP A 85 15.64 5.94 13.06
CA ASP A 85 15.34 7.30 13.56
C ASP A 85 14.00 7.88 13.03
N ASP A 86 13.35 7.27 12.03
CA ASP A 86 12.15 7.81 11.36
C ASP A 86 10.85 7.68 12.21
N GLU A 87 10.82 6.74 13.17
CA GLU A 87 9.64 6.47 14.01
C GLU A 87 9.30 7.64 14.96
N GLU A 88 10.30 8.38 15.47
CA GLU A 88 10.06 9.49 16.41
C GLU A 88 9.47 10.75 15.74
N GLU A 89 9.69 10.94 14.43
CA GLU A 89 9.19 12.10 13.68
C GLU A 89 7.87 11.83 12.92
N GLY A 90 7.35 10.60 13.02
CA GLY A 90 6.16 10.18 12.27
C GLY A 90 6.40 10.17 10.76
N ILE A 91 7.64 9.95 10.34
CA ILE A 91 8.02 9.82 8.93
C ILE A 91 7.72 8.40 8.48
N ILE A 92 6.95 8.27 7.40
CA ILE A 92 6.58 7.00 6.79
C ILE A 92 6.98 7.07 5.31
N PRO A 93 8.20 6.60 4.96
CA PRO A 93 8.68 6.58 3.59
C PRO A 93 7.79 5.76 2.68
N ILE A 94 7.38 4.58 3.13
CA ILE A 94 6.37 3.75 2.49
C ILE A 94 5.70 2.84 3.53
N ASP A 95 4.42 2.58 3.34
CA ASP A 95 3.59 1.63 4.07
C ASP A 95 2.82 0.77 3.06
N LEU A 96 2.97 -0.55 3.15
CA LEU A 96 2.41 -1.56 2.25
C LEU A 96 1.56 -2.56 3.01
N ASP A 97 0.27 -2.28 3.04
CA ASP A 97 -0.68 -3.02 3.86
C ASP A 97 -1.53 -3.99 3.07
N LEU A 98 -1.50 -5.28 3.41
CA LEU A 98 -2.42 -6.27 2.84
C LEU A 98 -3.82 -6.13 3.43
N ILE A 99 -4.77 -5.63 2.62
CA ILE A 99 -6.15 -5.34 3.04
C ILE A 99 -7.09 -6.52 2.82
N LYS A 100 -7.01 -7.17 1.66
CA LYS A 100 -7.85 -8.32 1.27
C LYS A 100 -6.99 -9.36 0.57
N TRP A 101 -7.21 -10.64 0.91
CA TRP A 101 -6.58 -11.77 0.26
C TRP A 101 -7.63 -12.69 -0.32
N ASN A 102 -7.65 -12.83 -1.64
CA ASN A 102 -8.72 -13.48 -2.39
C ASN A 102 -10.06 -12.85 -2.03
N GLU A 103 -10.96 -13.57 -1.36
CA GLU A 103 -12.25 -13.05 -0.90
C GLU A 103 -12.25 -12.60 0.56
N ASP A 104 -11.17 -12.85 1.30
CA ASP A 104 -11.08 -12.59 2.74
C ASP A 104 -10.57 -11.17 3.02
N VAL A 105 -11.41 -10.33 3.62
CA VAL A 105 -11.03 -8.99 4.11
C VAL A 105 -10.28 -9.14 5.43
N LEU A 106 -8.99 -8.77 5.43
CA LEU A 106 -8.10 -8.90 6.59
C LEU A 106 -8.11 -7.64 7.48
N LYS A 107 -8.28 -6.46 6.87
CA LYS A 107 -8.35 -5.17 7.58
C LYS A 107 -9.69 -4.45 7.31
N PRO A 108 -10.79 -4.85 7.95
CA PRO A 108 -12.12 -4.29 7.65
C PRO A 108 -12.24 -2.77 7.89
N ARG A 109 -11.49 -2.23 8.85
CA ARG A 109 -11.50 -0.78 9.14
C ARG A 109 -10.84 0.02 8.03
N ASP A 110 -9.75 -0.51 7.47
CA ASP A 110 -9.02 0.15 6.40
C ASP A 110 -9.73 -0.03 5.06
N PHE A 111 -10.33 -1.20 4.83
CA PHE A 111 -11.11 -1.53 3.63
C PHE A 111 -12.25 -0.52 3.33
N ILE A 112 -12.81 0.12 4.35
CA ILE A 112 -13.91 1.08 4.21
C ILE A 112 -13.46 2.55 4.18
N ARG A 113 -12.14 2.82 4.21
CA ARG A 113 -11.64 4.21 4.13
C ARG A 113 -12.02 4.83 2.78
N PRO A 114 -12.29 6.14 2.69
CA PRO A 114 -12.74 6.77 1.45
C PRO A 114 -11.82 6.50 0.25
N TYR A 115 -10.50 6.70 0.39
CA TYR A 115 -9.54 6.44 -0.68
C TYR A 115 -9.49 4.95 -1.10
N MET A 116 -9.73 4.03 -0.15
CA MET A 116 -9.79 2.59 -0.44
C MET A 116 -11.00 2.26 -1.30
N VAL A 117 -12.18 2.79 -0.95
CA VAL A 117 -13.41 2.58 -1.73
C VAL A 117 -13.27 3.16 -3.13
N SER A 118 -12.86 4.43 -3.24
CA SER A 118 -12.64 5.09 -4.54
C SER A 118 -11.62 4.34 -5.40
N GLY A 119 -10.51 3.90 -4.81
CA GLY A 119 -9.46 3.19 -5.54
C GLY A 119 -9.88 1.79 -5.98
N LEU A 120 -10.67 1.07 -5.16
CA LEU A 120 -11.23 -0.23 -5.53
C LEU A 120 -12.24 -0.13 -6.68
N GLU A 121 -13.09 0.90 -6.68
CA GLU A 121 -13.99 1.19 -7.79
C GLU A 121 -13.23 1.49 -9.08
N GLU A 122 -12.16 2.30 -9.00
CA GLU A 122 -11.33 2.66 -10.17
C GLU A 122 -10.64 1.46 -10.81
N ILE A 123 -10.18 0.49 -10.00
CA ILE A 123 -9.48 -0.70 -10.50
C ILE A 123 -10.41 -1.90 -10.72
N ASP A 124 -11.74 -1.73 -10.71
CA ASP A 124 -12.74 -2.79 -10.88
C ASP A 124 -12.54 -3.97 -9.90
N GLU A 125 -12.40 -3.70 -8.61
CA GLU A 125 -12.19 -4.70 -7.54
C GLU A 125 -13.17 -4.58 -6.35
N PHE A 126 -14.24 -3.78 -6.52
CA PHE A 126 -15.31 -3.63 -5.53
C PHE A 126 -16.36 -4.75 -5.63
#